data_AF-A0A2K9NXK7-F1
#
_entry.id   AF-A0A2K9NXK7-F1
#
_cell.length_a   1.000
_cell.length_b   1.000
_cell.length_c   1.000
_cell.angle_alpha   90.00
_cell.angle_beta   90.00
_cell.angle_gamma   90.00
#
_symmetry.space_group_name_H-M   'P 1'
#
loop_
_entity.id
_entity.type
_entity.pdbx_description
1 polymer ?
#
loop_
_entity_poly.entity_id
_entity_poly.type
_entity_poly.pdbx_seq_one_letter_code
_entity_poly.pdbx_strand_id
1 'polypeptide(L)'
;MKFLIKIEEAIDNLILTFVEKMKAATPHFVFRSIDWIKHSPQMAKKKAGVYVPKIRIFFLKVIGYTQHYTTIVKGHIVGVQIYLRSDEFKQRNKVEMIVSPLKKFKTDPVKAFSFVIIMSIFMGSGYFIYKNTEKIISGTKALRAPASAGLEDPILEFKKLKYHVLGDKELELDVTITAKSIEDKRDLEHIEKEIEEHLLGVSIHINQLPPSNEEIEAIEKEMMEKIEGAKVKSVEIKQVLGGRPKYFMQTEKLAAFKDINLQLFLEDTRRNRQIWVDFTALSSNRNVTLFLKDHEIEIRDYINMHVEPVIPQLPIEEEGRQIIKDKIRIELNEYLKKSGIEGKILEIYVDYLIVS
;
A
#
# COMPACT_ATOMS: atom_id res chain seq x y z
N MET A 1 -2.39 50.77 -5.08
CA MET A 1 -1.08 50.28 -5.56
C MET A 1 -0.05 50.11 -4.45
N LYS A 2 0.35 51.16 -3.71
CA LYS A 2 1.42 51.08 -2.68
C LYS A 2 1.28 49.96 -1.63
N PHE A 3 0.05 49.58 -1.27
CA PHE A 3 -0.20 48.49 -0.31
C PHE A 3 0.08 47.09 -0.87
N LEU A 4 -0.23 46.84 -2.15
CA LEU A 4 0.03 45.54 -2.79
C LEU A 4 1.54 45.32 -2.98
N ILE A 5 2.26 46.38 -3.36
CA ILE A 5 3.73 46.37 -3.47
C ILE A 5 4.38 46.00 -2.13
N LYS A 6 3.89 46.57 -1.01
CA LYS A 6 4.39 46.22 0.33
C LYS A 6 4.10 44.79 0.76
N ILE A 7 2.99 44.19 0.28
CA ILE A 7 2.68 42.79 0.55
C ILE A 7 3.60 41.87 -0.24
N GLU A 8 3.87 42.20 -1.49
CA GLU A 8 4.78 41.46 -2.37
C GLU A 8 6.20 41.47 -1.78
N GLU A 9 6.71 42.65 -1.40
CA GLU A 9 8.00 42.79 -0.70
C GLU A 9 8.07 42.00 0.62
N ALA A 10 6.97 41.93 1.37
CA ALA A 10 6.93 41.17 2.62
C ALA A 10 6.95 39.65 2.38
N ILE A 11 6.29 39.17 1.32
CA ILE A 11 6.31 37.76 0.91
C ILE A 11 7.70 37.37 0.41
N ASP A 12 8.33 38.20 -0.41
CA ASP A 12 9.67 37.94 -0.94
C ASP A 12 10.70 37.87 0.18
N ASN A 13 10.65 38.81 1.15
CA ASN A 13 11.52 38.77 2.32
C ASN A 13 11.31 37.52 3.19
N LEU A 14 10.05 37.07 3.33
CA LEU A 14 9.74 35.85 4.08
C LEU A 14 10.28 34.59 3.38
N ILE A 15 10.14 34.50 2.06
CA ILE A 15 10.71 33.42 1.25
C ILE A 15 12.23 33.43 1.35
N LEU A 16 12.87 34.59 1.23
CA LEU A 16 14.33 34.73 1.30
C LEU A 16 14.85 34.26 2.67
N THR A 17 14.25 34.73 3.76
CA THR A 17 14.60 34.36 5.13
C THR A 17 14.41 32.86 5.37
N PHE A 18 13.36 32.27 4.80
CA PHE A 18 13.11 30.83 4.89
C PHE A 18 14.17 30.02 4.13
N VAL A 19 14.54 30.44 2.92
CA VAL A 19 15.60 29.81 2.12
C VAL A 19 16.96 29.90 2.83
N GLU A 20 17.29 31.04 3.43
CA GLU A 20 18.52 31.20 4.19
C GLU A 20 18.55 30.33 5.44
N LYS A 21 17.44 30.23 6.18
CA LYS A 21 17.32 29.30 7.31
C LYS A 21 17.41 27.84 6.87
N MET A 22 16.85 27.48 5.72
CA MET A 22 16.99 26.14 5.14
C MET A 22 18.43 25.84 4.71
N LYS A 23 19.15 26.82 4.15
CA LYS A 23 20.58 26.71 3.85
C LYS A 23 21.41 26.54 5.12
N ALA A 24 21.13 27.33 6.16
CA ALA A 24 21.80 27.21 7.46
C ALA A 24 21.45 25.90 8.19
N ALA A 25 20.23 25.40 8.01
CA ALA A 25 19.76 24.12 8.54
C ALA A 25 20.16 22.93 7.65
N THR A 26 20.78 23.17 6.48
CA THR A 26 21.30 22.09 5.64
C THR A 26 22.40 21.41 6.46
N PRO A 27 22.18 20.18 6.95
CA PRO A 27 23.03 19.65 7.99
C PRO A 27 24.46 19.52 7.48
N HIS A 28 25.44 19.91 8.30
CA HIS A 28 26.86 19.70 8.05
C HIS A 28 27.19 18.24 7.64
N PHE A 29 26.30 17.30 8.00
CA PHE A 29 26.24 15.92 7.54
C PHE A 29 26.21 15.74 6.01
N VAL A 30 25.54 16.59 5.23
CA VAL A 30 25.50 16.45 3.75
C VAL A 30 26.89 16.66 3.17
N PHE A 31 27.57 17.73 3.58
CA PHE A 31 28.95 18.00 3.17
C PHE A 31 29.92 16.95 3.70
N ARG A 32 29.76 16.51 4.96
CA ARG A 32 30.57 15.42 5.54
C ARG A 32 30.38 14.09 4.83
N SER A 33 29.18 13.82 4.32
CA SER A 33 28.86 12.62 3.55
C SER A 33 29.50 12.66 2.17
N ILE A 34 29.49 13.83 1.51
CA ILE A 34 30.18 14.05 0.22
C ILE A 34 31.70 13.86 0.41
N ASP A 35 32.27 14.43 1.47
CA ASP A 35 33.71 14.33 1.75
C ASP A 35 34.11 12.89 2.11
N TRP A 36 33.27 12.17 2.86
CA TRP A 36 33.48 10.75 3.16
C TRP A 36 33.45 9.87 1.90
N ILE A 37 32.53 10.14 0.96
CA ILE A 37 32.46 9.45 -0.33
C ILE A 37 33.73 9.72 -1.16
N LYS A 38 34.26 10.94 -1.11
CA LYS A 38 35.48 11.34 -1.84
C LYS A 38 36.73 10.58 -1.37
N HIS A 39 36.87 10.33 -0.07
CA HIS A 39 38.05 9.68 0.51
C HIS A 39 37.97 8.15 0.60
N SER A 40 36.81 7.53 0.30
CA SER A 40 36.64 6.07 0.35
C SER A 40 35.67 5.54 -0.71
N PRO A 41 36.01 5.68 -2.01
CA PRO A 41 35.11 5.33 -3.12
C PRO A 41 34.74 3.83 -3.16
N GLN A 42 35.63 2.93 -2.73
CA GLN A 42 35.36 1.49 -2.73
C GLN A 42 34.35 1.07 -1.64
N MET A 43 34.46 1.64 -0.42
CA MET A 43 33.45 1.41 0.63
C MET A 43 32.11 2.05 0.28
N ALA A 44 32.15 3.23 -0.34
CA ALA A 44 30.95 3.90 -0.83
C ALA A 44 30.21 3.03 -1.86
N LYS A 45 30.91 2.37 -2.79
CA LYS A 45 30.31 1.48 -3.80
C LYS A 45 29.61 0.26 -3.17
N LYS A 46 30.21 -0.36 -2.15
CA LYS A 46 29.62 -1.51 -1.44
C LYS A 46 28.38 -1.11 -0.62
N LYS A 47 28.41 0.04 0.04
CA LYS A 47 27.28 0.55 0.85
C LYS A 47 26.21 1.23 -0.01
N ALA A 48 26.54 1.79 -1.17
CA ALA A 48 25.60 2.48 -2.05
C ALA A 48 24.43 1.59 -2.47
N GLY A 49 24.67 0.30 -2.77
CA GLY A 49 23.59 -0.64 -3.12
C GLY A 49 22.51 -0.77 -2.04
N VAL A 50 22.87 -0.59 -0.77
CA VAL A 50 21.94 -0.72 0.37
C VAL A 50 21.29 0.62 0.76
N TYR A 51 22.05 1.72 0.73
CA TYR A 51 21.58 3.02 1.20
C TYR A 51 20.92 3.87 0.11
N VAL A 52 21.32 3.76 -1.16
CA VAL A 52 20.74 4.56 -2.26
C VAL A 52 19.23 4.33 -2.40
N PRO A 53 18.69 3.10 -2.36
CA PRO A 53 17.25 2.90 -2.40
C PRO A 53 16.52 3.52 -1.19
N LYS A 54 17.10 3.41 0.01
CA LYS A 54 16.51 3.98 1.24
C LYS A 54 16.49 5.51 1.21
N ILE A 55 17.59 6.11 0.77
CA ILE A 55 17.72 7.56 0.60
C ILE A 55 16.75 8.04 -0.49
N ARG A 56 16.65 7.33 -1.62
CA ARG A 56 15.69 7.63 -2.68
C ARG A 56 14.25 7.62 -2.17
N ILE A 57 13.85 6.58 -1.43
CA ILE A 57 12.51 6.49 -0.82
C ILE A 57 12.27 7.64 0.16
N PHE A 58 13.27 7.97 0.99
CA PHE A 58 13.18 9.10 1.92
C PHE A 58 12.97 10.42 1.18
N PHE A 59 13.76 10.72 0.15
CA PHE A 59 13.61 11.93 -0.64
C PHE A 59 12.28 11.98 -1.40
N LEU A 60 11.82 10.87 -1.97
CA LEU A 60 10.51 10.80 -2.62
C LEU A 60 9.37 11.13 -1.62
N LYS A 61 9.48 10.67 -0.37
CA LYS A 61 8.52 11.04 0.68
C LYS A 61 8.61 12.52 1.04
N VAL A 62 9.82 13.06 1.23
CA VAL A 62 10.01 14.48 1.53
C VAL A 62 9.43 15.34 0.41
N ILE A 63 9.76 15.04 -0.86
CA ILE A 63 9.22 15.75 -2.02
C ILE A 63 7.70 15.65 -2.07
N GLY A 64 7.13 14.46 -1.86
CA GLY A 64 5.69 14.27 -1.83
C GLY A 64 5.00 15.09 -0.72
N TYR A 65 5.56 15.11 0.49
CA TYR A 65 5.03 15.95 1.57
C TYR A 65 5.15 17.44 1.26
N THR A 66 6.31 17.90 0.74
CA THR A 66 6.49 19.29 0.35
C THR A 66 5.52 19.70 -0.77
N GLN A 67 5.29 18.85 -1.77
CA GLN A 67 4.30 19.08 -2.83
C GLN A 67 2.87 19.16 -2.28
N HIS A 68 2.51 18.29 -1.34
CA HIS A 68 1.20 18.32 -0.71
C HIS A 68 0.97 19.61 0.10
N TYR A 69 1.93 19.98 0.95
CA TYR A 69 1.86 21.21 1.75
C TYR A 69 1.85 22.47 0.90
N THR A 70 2.69 22.54 -0.14
CA THR A 70 2.70 23.67 -1.08
C THR A 70 1.36 23.79 -1.83
N THR A 71 0.72 22.67 -2.17
CA THR A 71 -0.61 22.66 -2.78
C THR A 71 -1.69 23.20 -1.85
N ILE A 72 -1.68 22.79 -0.57
CA ILE A 72 -2.61 23.32 0.45
C ILE A 72 -2.41 24.83 0.63
N VAL A 73 -1.16 25.26 0.80
CA VAL A 73 -0.83 26.69 0.97
C VAL A 73 -1.26 27.49 -0.26
N LYS A 74 -0.99 26.98 -1.47
CA LYS A 74 -1.43 27.62 -2.73
C LYS A 74 -2.95 27.70 -2.81
N GLY A 75 -3.67 26.65 -2.42
CA GLY A 75 -5.14 26.65 -2.34
C GLY A 75 -5.68 27.74 -1.41
N HIS A 76 -5.07 27.90 -0.24
CA HIS A 76 -5.43 28.99 0.67
C HIS A 76 -5.10 30.38 0.11
N ILE A 77 -3.93 30.57 -0.52
CA ILE A 77 -3.56 31.84 -1.16
C ILE A 77 -4.55 32.18 -2.28
N VAL A 78 -4.92 31.22 -3.13
CA VAL A 78 -5.91 31.42 -4.19
C VAL A 78 -7.27 31.76 -3.60
N GLY A 79 -7.70 31.08 -2.53
CA GLY A 79 -8.94 31.41 -1.82
C GLY A 79 -8.93 32.85 -1.29
N VAL A 80 -7.81 33.29 -0.70
CA VAL A 80 -7.62 34.67 -0.26
C VAL A 80 -7.65 35.63 -1.45
N GLN A 81 -7.00 35.31 -2.57
CA GLN A 81 -7.03 36.15 -3.77
C GLN A 81 -8.43 36.29 -4.38
N ILE A 82 -9.20 35.20 -4.46
CA ILE A 82 -10.59 35.22 -4.93
C ILE A 82 -11.43 36.12 -4.01
N TYR A 83 -11.27 35.96 -2.70
CA TYR A 83 -11.95 36.80 -1.72
C TYR A 83 -11.56 38.28 -1.84
N LEU A 84 -10.27 38.59 -2.02
CA LEU A 84 -9.80 39.98 -2.24
C LEU A 84 -10.28 40.57 -3.57
N ARG A 85 -10.66 39.74 -4.55
CA ARG A 85 -11.18 40.17 -5.85
C ARG A 85 -12.70 40.28 -5.89
N SER A 86 -13.40 39.72 -4.91
CA SER A 86 -14.87 39.75 -4.86
C SER A 86 -15.39 41.18 -4.71
N ASP A 87 -16.59 41.43 -5.23
CA ASP A 87 -17.19 42.77 -5.18
C ASP A 87 -17.57 43.17 -3.75
N GLU A 88 -17.82 42.20 -2.87
CA GLU A 88 -17.99 42.40 -1.42
C GLU A 88 -16.74 43.02 -0.77
N PHE A 89 -15.54 42.61 -1.20
CA PHE A 89 -14.29 43.18 -0.71
C PHE A 89 -14.06 44.60 -1.25
N LYS A 90 -14.50 44.89 -2.48
CA LYS A 90 -14.35 46.22 -3.09
C LYS A 90 -15.29 47.27 -2.47
N GLN A 91 -16.46 46.85 -2.00
CA GLN A 91 -17.47 47.75 -1.43
C GLN A 91 -17.21 48.13 0.05
N ARG A 92 -16.37 47.39 0.77
CA ARG A 92 -16.05 47.67 2.19
C ARG A 92 -14.81 48.54 2.35
N ASN A 93 -14.80 49.40 3.37
CA ASN A 93 -13.66 50.24 3.71
C ASN A 93 -12.46 49.36 4.11
N LYS A 94 -11.42 49.29 3.27
CA LYS A 94 -10.32 48.31 3.37
C LYS A 94 -9.55 48.40 4.70
N VAL A 95 -9.46 49.60 5.27
CA VAL A 95 -8.83 49.84 6.59
C VAL A 95 -9.68 49.25 7.70
N GLU A 96 -11.01 49.35 7.60
CA GLU A 96 -11.90 48.70 8.57
C GLU A 96 -11.79 47.19 8.49
N MET A 97 -11.55 46.55 7.35
CA MET A 97 -11.51 45.08 7.29
C MET A 97 -10.32 44.43 8.02
N ILE A 98 -9.17 45.11 8.09
CA ILE A 98 -7.98 44.62 8.82
C ILE A 98 -8.04 45.04 10.29
N VAL A 99 -8.56 46.24 10.56
CA VAL A 99 -8.64 46.80 11.91
C VAL A 99 -9.90 46.33 12.66
N SER A 100 -10.96 45.92 11.96
CA SER A 100 -12.24 45.44 12.50
C SER A 100 -12.10 44.13 13.28
N PRO A 101 -11.40 43.09 12.81
CA PRO A 101 -11.19 41.89 13.63
C PRO A 101 -10.48 42.24 14.94
N LEU A 102 -9.43 43.06 14.88
CA LEU A 102 -8.66 43.50 16.06
C LEU A 102 -9.45 44.44 16.98
N LYS A 103 -10.27 45.35 16.44
CA LYS A 103 -11.17 46.22 17.23
C LYS A 103 -12.38 45.46 17.78
N LYS A 104 -12.97 44.53 17.01
CA LYS A 104 -14.04 43.62 17.46
C LYS A 104 -13.54 42.65 18.51
N PHE A 105 -12.27 42.24 18.46
CA PHE A 105 -11.63 41.51 19.55
C PHE A 105 -11.65 42.30 20.87
N LYS A 106 -11.64 43.64 20.77
CA LYS A 106 -11.67 44.56 21.91
C LYS A 106 -13.11 44.91 22.35
N THR A 107 -14.07 44.99 21.43
CA THR A 107 -15.45 45.39 21.74
C THR A 107 -16.41 44.23 21.99
N ASP A 108 -16.10 43.02 21.55
CA ASP A 108 -17.02 41.87 21.58
C ASP A 108 -16.25 40.60 22.02
N PRO A 109 -15.87 40.51 23.32
CA PRO A 109 -14.94 39.50 23.83
C PRO A 109 -15.44 38.07 23.64
N VAL A 110 -16.76 37.88 23.50
CA VAL A 110 -17.38 36.57 23.27
C VAL A 110 -17.00 36.00 21.90
N LYS A 111 -16.91 36.84 20.85
CA LYS A 111 -16.52 36.39 19.50
C LYS A 111 -15.01 36.18 19.35
N ALA A 112 -14.22 36.96 20.09
CA ALA A 112 -12.79 36.73 20.23
C ALA A 112 -12.52 35.37 20.88
N PHE A 113 -13.24 35.10 21.98
CA PHE A 113 -13.15 33.84 22.70
C PHE A 113 -13.58 32.67 21.82
N SER A 114 -14.68 32.78 21.05
CA SER A 114 -15.10 31.71 20.14
C SER A 114 -14.08 31.44 19.02
N PHE A 115 -13.41 32.46 18.48
CA PHE A 115 -12.32 32.26 17.50
C PHE A 115 -11.12 31.53 18.11
N VAL A 116 -10.73 31.90 19.34
CA VAL A 116 -9.65 31.21 20.06
C VAL A 116 -10.03 29.76 20.35
N ILE A 117 -11.27 29.48 20.75
CA ILE A 117 -11.79 28.13 20.91
C ILE A 117 -11.71 27.34 19.60
N ILE A 118 -12.18 27.91 18.48
CA ILE A 118 -12.14 27.24 17.17
C ILE A 118 -10.69 26.92 16.76
N MET A 119 -9.76 27.88 16.91
CA MET A 119 -8.34 27.64 16.64
C MET A 119 -7.74 26.59 17.58
N SER A 120 -8.17 26.56 18.84
CA SER A 120 -7.72 25.56 19.82
C SER A 120 -8.26 24.17 19.50
N ILE A 121 -9.50 24.06 19.01
CA ILE A 121 -10.09 22.81 18.50
C ILE A 121 -9.33 22.34 17.26
N PHE A 122 -8.98 23.24 16.34
CA PHE A 122 -8.18 22.91 15.17
C PHE A 122 -6.76 22.42 15.52
N MET A 123 -6.10 23.09 16.47
CA MET A 123 -4.78 22.64 16.95
C MET A 123 -4.87 21.32 17.71
N GLY A 124 -5.92 21.15 18.53
CA GLY A 124 -6.19 19.92 19.28
C GLY A 124 -6.48 18.72 18.38
N SER A 125 -7.28 18.90 17.33
CA SER A 125 -7.57 17.86 16.35
C SER A 125 -6.31 17.48 15.55
N GLY A 126 -5.50 18.46 15.16
CA GLY A 126 -4.18 18.23 14.55
C GLY A 126 -3.25 17.42 15.45
N TYR A 127 -3.19 17.75 16.75
CA TYR A 127 -2.40 17.00 17.74
C TYR A 127 -2.90 15.56 17.92
N PHE A 128 -4.22 15.35 17.93
CA PHE A 128 -4.82 14.01 18.07
C PHE A 128 -4.55 13.13 16.84
N ILE A 129 -4.65 13.70 15.63
CA ILE A 129 -4.28 13.04 14.38
C ILE A 129 -2.79 12.67 14.41
N TYR A 130 -1.92 13.58 14.86
CA TYR A 130 -0.49 13.31 15.02
C TYR A 130 -0.24 12.14 15.98
N LYS A 131 -0.86 12.14 17.16
CA LYS A 131 -0.72 11.08 18.16
C LYS A 131 -1.23 9.72 17.67
N ASN A 132 -2.37 9.70 16.99
CA ASN A 132 -2.90 8.47 16.39
C ASN A 132 -1.99 7.95 15.28
N THR A 133 -1.45 8.84 14.44
CA THR A 133 -0.49 8.48 13.40
C THR A 133 0.79 7.92 14.01
N GLU A 134 1.30 8.53 15.08
CA GLU A 134 2.45 8.04 15.85
C GLU A 134 2.18 6.64 16.43
N LYS A 135 1.00 6.41 17.01
CA LYS A 135 0.56 5.10 17.54
C LYS A 135 0.42 4.02 16.44
N ILE A 136 -0.08 4.38 15.27
CA ILE A 136 -0.16 3.47 14.12
C ILE A 136 1.25 3.15 13.61
N ILE A 137 2.13 4.14 13.53
CA ILE A 137 3.53 3.93 13.12
C ILE A 137 4.28 3.07 14.12
N SER A 138 4.09 3.26 15.43
CA SER A 138 4.73 2.42 16.45
C SER A 138 4.16 1.00 16.45
N GLY A 139 2.83 0.84 16.34
CA GLY A 139 2.19 -0.47 16.21
C GLY A 139 2.60 -1.22 14.95
N THR A 140 2.67 -0.53 13.80
CA THR A 140 3.16 -1.14 12.55
C THR A 140 4.66 -1.42 12.57
N LYS A 141 5.46 -0.67 13.33
CA LYS A 141 6.87 -1.00 13.60
C LYS A 141 7.01 -2.21 14.54
N ALA A 142 6.12 -2.37 15.51
CA ALA A 142 6.10 -3.54 16.40
C ALA A 142 5.66 -4.82 15.65
N LEU A 143 4.70 -4.70 14.73
CA LEU A 143 4.21 -5.82 13.91
C LEU A 143 5.14 -6.16 12.73
N ARG A 144 5.98 -5.22 12.29
CA ARG A 144 7.03 -5.49 11.31
C ARG A 144 8.26 -5.97 12.07
N ALA A 145 8.47 -7.28 12.12
CA ALA A 145 9.74 -7.84 12.57
C ALA A 145 10.88 -7.09 11.86
N PRO A 146 11.82 -6.46 12.61
CA PRO A 146 12.93 -5.75 12.00
C PRO A 146 13.73 -6.75 11.17
N ALA A 147 13.79 -6.54 9.85
CA ALA A 147 14.64 -7.32 8.94
C ALA A 147 16.16 -7.16 9.23
N SER A 148 16.52 -6.58 10.37
CA SER A 148 17.89 -6.34 10.81
C SER A 148 18.08 -6.48 12.33
N ALA A 149 17.19 -7.15 13.08
CA ALA A 149 17.52 -7.60 14.44
C ALA A 149 18.19 -8.98 14.39
N GLY A 150 19.31 -9.06 13.68
CA GLY A 150 20.32 -10.10 13.90
C GLY A 150 21.52 -9.39 14.49
N LEU A 151 22.01 -9.89 15.63
CA LEU A 151 23.09 -9.38 16.49
C LEU A 151 22.66 -8.50 17.67
N GLU A 152 21.89 -9.08 18.59
CA GLU A 152 22.28 -9.14 20.01
C GLU A 152 22.03 -10.58 20.49
N ASP A 153 22.83 -11.04 21.45
CA ASP A 153 23.08 -12.43 21.86
C ASP A 153 21.85 -13.32 22.12
N PRO A 154 21.97 -14.66 21.99
CA PRO A 154 20.86 -15.56 21.76
C PRO A 154 19.98 -15.70 23.01
N ILE A 155 18.75 -15.20 22.92
CA ILE A 155 17.63 -15.87 23.57
C ILE A 155 17.31 -17.04 22.64
N LEU A 156 17.49 -18.27 23.13
CA LEU A 156 17.21 -19.50 22.38
C LEU A 156 15.77 -19.47 21.85
N GLU A 157 15.60 -19.06 20.59
CA GLU A 157 14.39 -19.24 19.82
C GLU A 157 14.46 -20.62 19.17
N PHE A 158 13.61 -21.56 19.57
CA PHE A 158 13.55 -22.86 18.89
C PHE A 158 12.14 -23.33 18.57
N LYS A 159 12.02 -23.68 17.28
CA LYS A 159 11.14 -24.62 16.61
C LYS A 159 9.62 -24.35 16.69
N LYS A 160 9.13 -23.84 15.56
CA LYS A 160 7.72 -23.72 15.20
C LYS A 160 7.16 -25.12 14.93
N LEU A 161 6.39 -25.66 15.86
CA LEU A 161 5.66 -26.91 15.68
C LEU A 161 4.34 -26.58 14.99
N LYS A 162 4.10 -27.18 13.83
CA LYS A 162 2.81 -27.08 13.11
C LYS A 162 1.98 -28.30 13.45
N TYR A 163 0.85 -28.10 14.10
CA TYR A 163 -0.09 -29.17 14.38
C TYR A 163 -1.30 -29.07 13.48
N HIS A 164 -1.83 -30.22 13.08
CA HIS A 164 -3.14 -30.35 12.42
C HIS A 164 -4.14 -30.87 13.46
N VAL A 165 -5.07 -30.03 13.89
CA VAL A 165 -6.16 -30.47 14.78
C VAL A 165 -7.18 -31.26 13.95
N LEU A 166 -7.46 -32.49 14.37
CA LEU A 166 -8.36 -33.43 13.67
C LEU A 166 -9.84 -33.01 13.79
N GLY A 167 -10.45 -32.75 12.63
CA GLY A 167 -11.85 -32.41 12.36
C GLY A 167 -12.00 -32.03 10.86
N ASP A 168 -13.17 -31.58 10.39
CA ASP A 168 -13.38 -31.17 8.98
C ASP A 168 -12.60 -29.90 8.54
N LYS A 169 -11.84 -29.27 9.45
CA LYS A 169 -11.09 -28.04 9.18
C LYS A 169 -9.68 -28.12 9.77
N GLU A 170 -8.68 -27.98 8.90
CA GLU A 170 -7.28 -27.91 9.31
C GLU A 170 -7.00 -26.57 10.00
N LEU A 171 -6.48 -26.63 11.23
CA LEU A 171 -6.02 -25.46 11.97
C LEU A 171 -4.53 -25.63 12.24
N GLU A 172 -3.69 -24.78 11.63
CA GLU A 172 -2.25 -24.73 11.92
C GLU A 172 -2.04 -23.89 13.19
N LEU A 173 -1.62 -24.53 14.28
CA LEU A 173 -1.16 -23.85 15.49
C LEU A 173 0.35 -23.70 15.43
N ASP A 174 0.85 -22.49 15.66
CA ASP A 174 2.26 -22.24 15.92
C ASP A 174 2.45 -22.12 17.44
N VAL A 175 3.10 -23.11 18.04
CA VAL A 175 3.49 -23.07 19.45
C VAL A 175 4.94 -22.63 19.56
N THR A 176 5.20 -21.56 20.33
CA THR A 176 6.55 -21.09 20.62
C THR A 176 6.87 -21.32 22.10
N ILE A 177 7.90 -22.11 22.38
CA ILE A 177 8.36 -22.43 23.75
C ILE A 177 9.68 -21.71 24.00
N THR A 178 9.79 -20.99 25.13
CA THR A 178 11.01 -20.24 25.49
C THR A 178 11.61 -20.77 26.78
N ALA A 179 12.89 -21.17 26.76
CA ALA A 179 13.65 -21.61 27.94
C ALA A 179 14.63 -20.56 28.46
N LYS A 180 15.04 -20.72 29.73
CA LYS A 180 15.86 -19.74 30.46
C LYS A 180 17.37 -19.97 30.34
N SER A 181 17.84 -21.19 30.08
CA SER A 181 19.28 -21.50 30.01
C SER A 181 19.62 -22.60 28.99
N ILE A 182 20.92 -22.75 28.69
CA ILE A 182 21.45 -23.78 27.77
C ILE A 182 21.33 -25.19 28.38
N GLU A 183 21.39 -25.32 29.71
CA GLU A 183 21.23 -26.60 30.42
C GLU A 183 19.77 -27.11 30.34
N ASP A 184 18.80 -26.20 30.31
CA ASP A 184 17.37 -26.52 30.11
C ASP A 184 17.06 -27.03 28.67
N LYS A 185 18.03 -26.99 27.74
CA LYS A 185 17.82 -27.42 26.34
C LYS A 185 17.65 -28.93 26.18
N ARG A 186 18.32 -29.73 27.02
CA ARG A 186 18.14 -31.20 27.00
C ARG A 186 16.79 -31.60 27.58
N ASP A 187 16.36 -30.87 28.61
CA ASP A 187 15.04 -31.04 29.20
C ASP A 187 13.96 -30.63 28.18
N LEU A 188 14.21 -29.62 27.34
CA LEU A 188 13.30 -29.22 26.25
C LEU A 188 13.05 -30.30 25.18
N GLU A 189 14.03 -31.12 24.82
CA GLU A 189 13.80 -32.23 23.87
C GLU A 189 12.92 -33.32 24.49
N HIS A 190 13.06 -33.54 25.81
CA HIS A 190 12.19 -34.44 26.55
C HIS A 190 10.77 -33.88 26.70
N ILE A 191 10.66 -32.57 26.95
CA ILE A 191 9.41 -31.80 27.00
C ILE A 191 8.75 -31.75 25.62
N GLU A 192 9.50 -31.63 24.51
CA GLU A 192 8.98 -31.69 23.14
C GLU A 192 8.28 -33.03 22.90
N LYS A 193 8.93 -34.13 23.29
CA LYS A 193 8.35 -35.46 23.18
C LYS A 193 7.14 -35.65 24.09
N GLU A 194 7.17 -35.15 25.32
CA GLU A 194 6.01 -35.15 26.23
C GLU A 194 4.87 -34.30 25.70
N ILE A 195 5.15 -33.12 25.13
CA ILE A 195 4.17 -32.23 24.52
C ILE A 195 3.55 -32.88 23.29
N GLU A 196 4.33 -33.52 22.42
CA GLU A 196 3.79 -34.30 21.29
C GLU A 196 2.90 -35.45 21.78
N GLU A 197 3.35 -36.23 22.79
CA GLU A 197 2.58 -37.34 23.36
C GLU A 197 1.30 -36.87 24.08
N HIS A 198 1.34 -35.74 24.79
CA HIS A 198 0.19 -35.21 25.53
C HIS A 198 -0.76 -34.43 24.64
N LEU A 199 -0.28 -33.70 23.62
CA LEU A 199 -1.14 -32.98 22.67
C LEU A 199 -1.91 -33.91 21.74
N LEU A 200 -1.37 -35.10 21.42
CA LEU A 200 -2.14 -36.15 20.75
C LEU A 200 -3.36 -36.60 21.58
N GLY A 201 -3.37 -36.36 22.89
CA GLY A 201 -4.48 -36.66 23.80
C GLY A 201 -5.43 -35.49 24.07
N VAL A 202 -5.11 -34.25 23.66
CA VAL A 202 -5.97 -33.08 23.88
C VAL A 202 -6.84 -32.85 22.65
N SER A 203 -8.04 -33.43 22.67
CA SER A 203 -9.07 -33.12 21.68
C SER A 203 -9.67 -31.74 21.96
N ILE A 204 -9.14 -30.69 21.32
CA ILE A 204 -9.74 -29.36 21.39
C ILE A 204 -10.96 -29.33 20.47
N HIS A 205 -12.16 -29.36 21.06
CA HIS A 205 -13.41 -29.15 20.31
C HIS A 205 -13.61 -27.67 20.03
N ILE A 206 -13.15 -27.20 18.86
CA ILE A 206 -13.36 -25.83 18.41
C ILE A 206 -14.70 -25.78 17.68
N ASN A 207 -15.74 -25.35 18.41
CA ASN A 207 -17.10 -25.30 17.87
C ASN A 207 -17.27 -24.16 16.83
N GLN A 208 -16.43 -23.11 16.86
CA GLN A 208 -16.47 -21.99 15.91
C GLN A 208 -15.06 -21.47 15.59
N LEU A 209 -14.82 -21.15 14.31
CA LEU A 209 -13.54 -20.68 13.78
C LEU A 209 -13.75 -19.23 13.29
N PRO A 210 -12.97 -18.24 13.76
CA PRO A 210 -11.88 -18.32 14.74
C PRO A 210 -12.36 -18.47 16.20
N PRO A 211 -11.56 -19.12 17.08
CA PRO A 211 -11.86 -19.16 18.51
C PRO A 211 -11.82 -17.75 19.11
N SER A 212 -12.64 -17.51 20.12
CA SER A 212 -12.64 -16.27 20.89
C SER A 212 -11.35 -16.13 21.72
N ASN A 213 -10.97 -14.90 22.08
CA ASN A 213 -9.79 -14.67 22.94
C ASN A 213 -9.89 -15.42 24.28
N GLU A 214 -11.10 -15.56 24.83
CA GLU A 214 -11.36 -16.30 26.07
C GLU A 214 -11.09 -17.80 25.91
N GLU A 215 -11.43 -18.38 24.75
CA GLU A 215 -11.12 -19.77 24.44
C GLU A 215 -9.61 -19.99 24.26
N ILE A 216 -8.91 -19.03 23.66
CA ILE A 216 -7.44 -19.08 23.52
C ILE A 216 -6.78 -19.04 24.91
N GLU A 217 -7.18 -18.13 25.77
CA GLU A 217 -6.66 -18.02 27.15
C GLU A 217 -6.94 -19.29 27.98
N ALA A 218 -8.12 -19.89 27.81
CA ALA A 218 -8.46 -21.15 28.48
C ALA A 218 -7.58 -22.32 28.02
N ILE A 219 -7.30 -22.43 26.71
CA ILE A 219 -6.40 -23.43 26.14
C ILE A 219 -4.96 -23.20 26.63
N GLU A 220 -4.48 -21.95 26.62
CA GLU A 220 -3.15 -21.61 27.14
C GLU A 220 -3.00 -22.00 28.61
N LYS A 221 -4.03 -21.75 29.43
CA LYS A 221 -4.04 -22.13 30.84
C LYS A 221 -4.05 -23.64 31.04
N GLU A 222 -4.87 -24.37 30.29
CA GLU A 222 -4.93 -25.84 30.36
C GLU A 222 -3.59 -26.48 29.93
N MET A 223 -2.95 -25.93 28.89
CA MET A 223 -1.61 -26.34 28.48
C MET A 223 -0.57 -26.06 29.56
N MET A 224 -0.59 -24.88 30.17
CA MET A 224 0.35 -24.52 31.24
C MET A 224 0.19 -25.41 32.47
N GLU A 225 -1.04 -25.75 32.87
CA GLU A 225 -1.32 -26.65 34.00
C GLU A 225 -0.82 -28.09 33.73
N LYS A 226 -0.96 -28.58 32.50
CA LYS A 226 -0.40 -29.88 32.09
C LYS A 226 1.13 -29.88 32.01
N ILE A 227 1.72 -28.70 31.78
CA ILE A 227 3.17 -28.50 31.64
C ILE A 227 3.81 -28.08 32.98
N GLU A 228 3.08 -27.90 34.09
CA GLU A 228 3.61 -27.39 35.38
C GLU A 228 4.75 -28.22 36.01
N GLY A 229 5.04 -29.43 35.51
CA GLY A 229 6.26 -30.19 35.86
C GLY A 229 7.52 -29.77 35.10
N ALA A 230 7.37 -29.11 33.95
CA ALA A 230 8.42 -28.62 33.08
C ALA A 230 8.61 -27.11 33.31
N LYS A 231 9.86 -26.63 33.39
CA LYS A 231 10.21 -25.22 33.67
C LYS A 231 9.89 -24.25 32.51
N VAL A 232 8.70 -24.31 31.94
CA VAL A 232 8.27 -23.47 30.82
C VAL A 232 7.76 -22.13 31.35
N LYS A 233 8.27 -21.03 30.80
CA LYS A 233 7.97 -19.67 31.30
C LYS A 233 6.66 -19.11 30.76
N SER A 234 6.33 -19.44 29.51
CA SER A 234 5.12 -18.99 28.81
C SER A 234 4.94 -19.80 27.53
N VAL A 235 3.68 -20.14 27.22
CA VAL A 235 3.25 -20.66 25.93
C VAL A 235 2.50 -19.53 25.24
N GLU A 236 2.93 -19.13 24.05
CA GLU A 236 2.21 -18.15 23.23
C GLU A 236 1.59 -18.89 22.04
N ILE A 237 0.26 -18.96 21.99
CA ILE A 237 -0.46 -19.56 20.85
C ILE A 237 -0.72 -18.48 19.82
N LYS A 238 0.04 -18.49 18.72
CA LYS A 238 -0.25 -17.62 17.57
C LYS A 238 -1.21 -18.34 16.64
N GLN A 239 -2.43 -17.83 16.55
CA GLN A 239 -3.34 -18.24 15.49
C GLN A 239 -2.75 -17.82 14.15
N VAL A 240 -2.19 -18.77 13.41
CA VAL A 240 -1.86 -18.57 12.01
C VAL A 240 -3.18 -18.67 11.27
N LEU A 241 -3.84 -17.53 11.03
CA LEU A 241 -4.89 -17.47 10.03
C LEU A 241 -4.30 -18.07 8.75
N GLY A 242 -4.84 -19.21 8.31
CA GLY A 242 -4.37 -19.92 7.13
C GLY A 242 -4.12 -18.92 6.01
N GLY A 243 -2.94 -18.99 5.39
CA GLY A 243 -2.51 -18.00 4.41
C GLY A 243 -3.63 -17.69 3.42
N ARG A 244 -3.90 -16.39 3.18
CA ARG A 244 -5.01 -15.92 2.36
C ARG A 244 -5.18 -16.82 1.13
N PRO A 245 -6.34 -17.48 0.93
CA PRO A 245 -6.49 -18.46 -0.14
C PRO A 245 -6.07 -17.88 -1.49
N LYS A 246 -5.37 -18.69 -2.31
CA LYS A 246 -4.79 -18.23 -3.59
C LYS A 246 -5.83 -17.58 -4.52
N TYR A 247 -7.10 -17.98 -4.44
CA TYR A 247 -8.18 -17.41 -5.25
C TYR A 247 -8.45 -15.93 -4.98
N PHE A 248 -8.19 -15.42 -3.77
CA PHE A 248 -8.40 -13.99 -3.45
C PHE A 248 -7.44 -13.07 -4.22
N MET A 249 -6.29 -13.59 -4.67
CA MET A 249 -5.35 -12.82 -5.50
C MET A 249 -5.62 -12.99 -6.99
N GLN A 250 -6.50 -13.91 -7.40
CA GLN A 250 -6.81 -14.13 -8.81
C GLN A 250 -7.63 -12.98 -9.38
N THR A 251 -8.58 -12.44 -8.62
CA THR A 251 -9.40 -11.29 -9.06
C THR A 251 -8.56 -10.04 -9.33
N GLU A 252 -7.48 -9.83 -8.58
CA GLU A 252 -6.53 -8.72 -8.81
C GLU A 252 -5.69 -8.89 -10.09
N LYS A 253 -5.70 -10.09 -10.69
CA LYS A 253 -4.98 -10.41 -11.94
C LYS A 253 -5.89 -10.41 -13.18
N LEU A 254 -7.17 -10.07 -13.03
CA LEU A 254 -8.13 -10.04 -14.13
C LEU A 254 -8.34 -8.60 -14.65
N ALA A 255 -8.26 -8.44 -15.96
CA ALA A 255 -8.64 -7.23 -16.69
C ALA A 255 -9.73 -7.57 -17.70
N ALA A 256 -10.87 -6.89 -17.63
CA ALA A 256 -11.99 -7.11 -18.54
C ALA A 256 -11.99 -6.03 -19.64
N PHE A 257 -12.24 -6.45 -20.87
CA PHE A 257 -12.33 -5.62 -22.05
C PHE A 257 -13.68 -5.84 -22.70
N LYS A 258 -14.34 -4.73 -23.07
CA LYS A 258 -15.67 -4.75 -23.68
C LYS A 258 -15.65 -4.16 -25.08
N ASP A 259 -16.62 -4.56 -25.89
CA ASP A 259 -16.94 -3.98 -27.19
C ASP A 259 -15.74 -3.98 -28.16
N ILE A 260 -14.99 -5.09 -28.20
CA ILE A 260 -13.88 -5.25 -29.14
C ILE A 260 -14.43 -5.70 -30.50
N ASN A 261 -14.06 -5.01 -31.57
CA ASN A 261 -14.59 -5.25 -32.91
C ASN A 261 -13.52 -5.88 -33.80
N LEU A 262 -13.69 -7.17 -34.08
CA LEU A 262 -12.81 -7.94 -34.95
C LEU A 262 -13.43 -8.06 -36.35
N GLN A 263 -12.64 -7.78 -37.38
CA GLN A 263 -13.08 -7.90 -38.76
C GLN A 263 -13.04 -9.36 -39.23
N LEU A 264 -14.08 -9.79 -39.97
CA LEU A 264 -14.12 -11.10 -40.63
C LEU A 264 -13.74 -10.96 -42.11
N PHE A 265 -12.82 -11.80 -42.59
CA PHE A 265 -12.41 -11.76 -44.00
C PHE A 265 -13.25 -12.71 -44.84
N LEU A 266 -14.28 -12.20 -45.51
CA LEU A 266 -15.06 -12.97 -46.47
C LEU A 266 -14.40 -12.90 -47.85
N GLU A 267 -13.75 -13.97 -48.27
CA GLU A 267 -13.11 -14.05 -49.61
C GLU A 267 -14.10 -13.84 -50.76
N ASP A 268 -15.39 -14.11 -50.55
CA ASP A 268 -16.34 -14.27 -51.66
C ASP A 268 -17.61 -13.38 -51.58
N THR A 269 -17.73 -12.49 -50.59
CA THR A 269 -18.91 -11.61 -50.50
C THR A 269 -18.55 -10.17 -50.14
N ARG A 270 -19.12 -9.19 -50.88
CA ARG A 270 -18.97 -7.74 -50.66
C ARG A 270 -19.55 -7.23 -49.32
N ARG A 271 -19.75 -8.09 -48.32
CA ARG A 271 -20.35 -7.72 -47.03
C ARG A 271 -19.28 -7.82 -45.95
N ASN A 272 -18.91 -6.68 -45.37
CA ASN A 272 -18.08 -6.66 -44.18
C ASN A 272 -18.91 -7.20 -43.01
N ARG A 273 -18.58 -8.39 -42.53
CA ARG A 273 -19.09 -8.91 -41.26
C ARG A 273 -18.11 -8.58 -40.14
N GLN A 274 -18.65 -8.38 -38.95
CA GLN A 274 -17.88 -7.98 -37.77
C GLN A 274 -18.24 -8.89 -36.60
N ILE A 275 -17.24 -9.19 -35.76
CA ILE A 275 -17.44 -9.88 -34.48
C ILE A 275 -17.22 -8.89 -33.37
N TRP A 276 -18.22 -8.73 -32.52
CA TRP A 276 -18.11 -8.05 -31.23
C TRP A 276 -17.75 -9.06 -30.15
N VAL A 277 -16.65 -8.84 -29.44
CA VAL A 277 -16.13 -9.73 -28.40
C VAL A 277 -15.96 -8.96 -27.09
N ASP A 278 -16.50 -9.53 -26.02
CA ASP A 278 -16.15 -9.16 -24.65
C ASP A 278 -15.27 -10.26 -24.07
N PHE A 279 -14.16 -9.90 -23.44
CA PHE A 279 -13.26 -10.88 -22.87
C PHE A 279 -12.58 -10.39 -21.59
N THR A 280 -12.16 -11.35 -20.77
CA THR A 280 -11.39 -11.13 -19.56
C THR A 280 -10.01 -11.78 -19.68
N ALA A 281 -8.96 -10.98 -19.50
CA ALA A 281 -7.56 -11.42 -19.54
C ALA A 281 -7.01 -11.71 -18.14
N LEU A 282 -6.48 -12.91 -17.94
CA LEU A 282 -5.73 -13.31 -16.75
C LEU A 282 -4.24 -13.06 -16.94
N SER A 283 -3.67 -12.19 -16.11
CA SER A 283 -2.26 -11.84 -16.16
C SER A 283 -1.40 -12.64 -15.18
N SER A 284 -0.08 -12.66 -15.42
CA SER A 284 0.88 -13.26 -14.50
C SER A 284 1.01 -12.51 -13.17
N ASN A 285 0.86 -11.18 -13.20
CA ASN A 285 1.10 -10.30 -12.04
C ASN A 285 0.13 -9.10 -12.03
N ARG A 286 -0.08 -8.52 -10.84
CA ARG A 286 -0.99 -7.39 -10.65
C ARG A 286 -0.58 -6.14 -11.44
N ASN A 287 0.71 -5.92 -11.68
CA ASN A 287 1.19 -4.73 -12.39
C ASN A 287 0.74 -4.74 -13.85
N VAL A 288 0.75 -5.89 -14.52
CA VAL A 288 0.21 -6.06 -15.87
C VAL A 288 -1.28 -5.72 -15.87
N THR A 289 -2.07 -6.24 -14.93
CA THR A 289 -3.50 -5.93 -14.85
C THR A 289 -3.78 -4.45 -14.64
N LEU A 290 -3.01 -3.77 -13.78
CA LEU A 290 -3.15 -2.32 -13.59
C LEU A 290 -2.82 -1.56 -14.88
N PHE A 291 -1.70 -1.90 -15.52
CA PHE A 291 -1.30 -1.31 -16.79
C PHE A 291 -2.37 -1.49 -17.88
N LEU A 292 -2.92 -2.71 -18.01
CA LEU A 292 -3.97 -3.01 -18.97
C LEU A 292 -5.24 -2.18 -18.73
N LYS A 293 -5.62 -1.98 -17.46
CA LYS A 293 -6.79 -1.15 -17.10
C LYS A 293 -6.55 0.33 -17.39
N ASP A 294 -5.34 0.82 -17.11
CA ASP A 294 -5.00 2.23 -17.33
C ASP A 294 -4.89 2.58 -18.82
N HIS A 295 -4.66 1.59 -19.70
CA HIS A 295 -4.47 1.77 -21.15
C HIS A 295 -5.54 1.02 -21.97
N GLU A 296 -6.74 0.82 -21.42
CA GLU A 296 -7.81 0.04 -22.06
C GLU A 296 -8.12 0.48 -23.49
N ILE A 297 -8.17 1.81 -23.72
CA ILE A 297 -8.51 2.40 -25.02
C ILE A 297 -7.43 2.08 -26.07
N GLU A 298 -6.16 2.30 -25.73
CA GLU A 298 -5.02 2.04 -26.62
C GLU A 298 -4.92 0.55 -26.97
N ILE A 299 -5.21 -0.32 -26.00
CA ILE A 299 -5.24 -1.76 -26.20
C ILE A 299 -6.39 -2.17 -27.13
N ARG A 300 -7.59 -1.59 -26.95
CA ARG A 300 -8.72 -1.82 -27.85
C ARG A 300 -8.36 -1.44 -29.29
N ASP A 301 -7.77 -0.27 -29.48
CA ASP A 301 -7.35 0.20 -30.80
C ASP A 301 -6.25 -0.70 -31.39
N TYR A 302 -5.26 -1.08 -30.57
CA TYR A 302 -4.20 -1.98 -30.97
C TYR A 302 -4.75 -3.34 -31.43
N ILE A 303 -5.64 -3.96 -30.66
CA ILE A 303 -6.27 -5.24 -31.00
C ILE A 303 -7.06 -5.11 -32.31
N ASN A 304 -7.89 -4.07 -32.45
CA ASN A 304 -8.70 -3.86 -33.66
C ASN A 304 -7.84 -3.67 -34.92
N MET A 305 -6.63 -3.13 -34.78
CA MET A 305 -5.71 -2.90 -35.91
C MET A 305 -4.79 -4.10 -36.22
N HIS A 306 -4.44 -4.92 -35.23
CA HIS A 306 -3.40 -5.94 -35.38
C HIS A 306 -3.92 -7.38 -35.35
N VAL A 307 -5.07 -7.65 -34.72
CA VAL A 307 -5.63 -9.00 -34.76
C VAL A 307 -6.01 -9.34 -36.19
N GLU A 308 -5.31 -10.32 -36.74
CA GLU A 308 -5.59 -10.84 -38.06
C GLU A 308 -7.05 -11.29 -38.17
N PRO A 309 -7.74 -10.93 -39.26
CA PRO A 309 -9.10 -11.35 -39.51
C PRO A 309 -9.32 -12.86 -39.32
N VAL A 310 -10.47 -13.22 -38.79
CA VAL A 310 -10.87 -14.63 -38.65
C VAL A 310 -11.56 -15.08 -39.94
N ILE A 311 -11.25 -16.28 -40.41
CA ILE A 311 -11.87 -16.85 -41.61
C ILE A 311 -13.33 -17.20 -41.27
N PRO A 312 -14.33 -16.71 -42.01
CA PRO A 312 -15.76 -16.88 -41.73
C PRO A 312 -16.25 -18.33 -41.74
N GLN A 313 -15.50 -19.21 -42.40
CA GLN A 313 -15.79 -20.63 -42.47
C GLN A 313 -15.50 -21.34 -41.14
N LEU A 314 -14.78 -20.69 -40.22
CA LEU A 314 -14.60 -21.20 -38.86
C LEU A 314 -15.95 -21.16 -38.14
N PRO A 315 -16.49 -22.33 -37.74
CA PRO A 315 -17.67 -22.33 -36.91
C PRO A 315 -17.36 -21.57 -35.62
N ILE A 316 -18.31 -20.76 -35.15
CA ILE A 316 -18.25 -20.07 -33.84
C ILE A 316 -18.54 -21.09 -32.71
N GLU A 317 -18.08 -22.30 -32.92
CA GLU A 317 -18.06 -23.38 -31.96
C GLU A 317 -16.80 -23.22 -31.09
N GLU A 318 -16.48 -24.25 -30.32
CA GLU A 318 -15.39 -24.21 -29.35
C GLU A 318 -14.02 -23.94 -30.00
N GLU A 319 -13.79 -24.49 -31.21
CA GLU A 319 -12.55 -24.31 -31.97
C GLU A 319 -12.35 -22.85 -32.41
N GLY A 320 -13.38 -22.21 -32.97
CA GLY A 320 -13.31 -20.80 -33.40
C GLY A 320 -13.08 -19.85 -32.23
N ARG A 321 -13.72 -20.12 -31.08
CA ARG A 321 -13.47 -19.36 -29.84
C ARG A 321 -12.03 -19.51 -29.36
N GLN A 322 -11.47 -20.72 -29.46
CA GLN A 322 -10.08 -20.97 -29.04
C GLN A 322 -9.09 -20.20 -29.91
N ILE A 323 -9.30 -20.16 -31.22
CA ILE A 323 -8.47 -19.39 -32.14
C ILE A 323 -8.52 -17.89 -31.82
N ILE A 324 -9.71 -17.34 -31.54
CA ILE A 324 -9.86 -15.93 -31.15
C ILE A 324 -9.12 -15.66 -29.83
N LYS A 325 -9.27 -16.52 -28.82
CA LYS A 325 -8.55 -16.41 -27.54
C LYS A 325 -7.04 -16.39 -27.75
N ASP A 326 -6.53 -17.31 -28.56
CA ASP A 326 -5.09 -17.44 -28.81
C ASP A 326 -4.53 -16.23 -29.57
N LYS A 327 -5.25 -15.75 -30.60
CA LYS A 327 -4.89 -14.53 -31.33
C LYS A 327 -4.85 -13.30 -30.42
N ILE A 328 -5.90 -13.05 -29.64
CA ILE A 328 -5.96 -11.93 -28.69
C ILE A 328 -4.83 -12.03 -27.66
N ARG A 329 -4.55 -13.24 -27.14
CA ARG A 329 -3.47 -13.48 -26.18
C ARG A 329 -2.10 -13.17 -26.78
N ILE A 330 -1.85 -13.56 -28.03
CA ILE A 330 -0.58 -13.28 -28.72
C ILE A 330 -0.41 -11.76 -28.86
N GLU A 331 -1.40 -11.07 -29.42
CA GLU A 331 -1.33 -9.62 -29.64
C GLU A 331 -1.15 -8.82 -28.35
N LEU A 332 -1.87 -9.18 -27.27
CA LEU A 332 -1.70 -8.53 -25.97
C LEU A 332 -0.29 -8.72 -25.39
N ASN A 333 0.30 -9.91 -25.55
CA ASN A 333 1.66 -10.16 -25.09
C ASN A 333 2.70 -9.39 -25.92
N GLU A 334 2.48 -9.25 -27.23
CA GLU A 334 3.31 -8.38 -28.06
C GLU A 334 3.21 -6.92 -27.64
N TYR A 335 2.00 -6.44 -27.36
CA TYR A 335 1.76 -5.09 -26.86
C TYR A 335 2.52 -4.83 -25.55
N LEU A 336 2.40 -5.73 -24.57
CA LEU A 336 3.12 -5.62 -23.30
C LEU A 336 4.64 -5.58 -23.50
N LYS A 337 5.16 -6.40 -24.42
CA LYS A 337 6.59 -6.44 -24.76
C LYS A 337 7.05 -5.12 -25.41
N LYS A 338 6.27 -4.56 -26.35
CA LYS A 338 6.54 -3.27 -26.99
C LYS A 338 6.54 -2.12 -25.97
N SER A 339 5.65 -2.19 -24.98
CA SER A 339 5.53 -1.20 -23.89
C SER A 339 6.56 -1.38 -22.77
N GLY A 340 7.43 -2.40 -22.83
CA GLY A 340 8.48 -2.64 -21.83
C GLY A 340 7.94 -3.11 -20.47
N ILE A 341 6.73 -3.69 -20.43
CA ILE A 341 6.10 -4.16 -19.20
C ILE A 341 6.50 -5.61 -18.93
N GLU A 342 7.10 -5.86 -17.76
CA GLU A 342 7.46 -7.21 -17.33
C GLU A 342 6.22 -8.02 -16.90
N GLY A 343 5.89 -9.04 -17.69
CA GLY A 343 4.85 -10.01 -17.41
C GLY A 343 4.24 -10.58 -18.68
N LYS A 344 3.19 -11.39 -18.53
CA LYS A 344 2.47 -11.99 -19.65
C LYS A 344 1.00 -12.22 -19.33
N ILE A 345 0.20 -12.30 -20.38
CA ILE A 345 -1.17 -12.81 -20.34
C ILE A 345 -1.11 -14.32 -20.40
N LEU A 346 -1.68 -14.97 -19.38
CA LEU A 346 -1.73 -16.41 -19.25
C LEU A 346 -2.90 -16.99 -20.03
N GLU A 347 -4.08 -16.41 -19.85
CA GLU A 347 -5.33 -16.93 -20.38
C GLU A 347 -6.30 -15.80 -20.74
N ILE A 348 -7.14 -16.05 -21.74
CA ILE A 348 -8.24 -15.19 -22.16
C ILE A 348 -9.54 -15.96 -22.01
N TYR A 349 -10.48 -15.40 -21.25
CA TYR A 349 -11.84 -15.89 -21.14
C TYR A 349 -12.73 -15.03 -22.05
N VAL A 350 -13.44 -15.65 -22.98
CA VAL A 350 -14.41 -14.93 -23.84
C VAL A 350 -15.75 -14.98 -23.14
N ASP A 351 -16.22 -13.81 -22.71
CA ASP A 351 -17.45 -13.65 -21.95
C ASP A 351 -18.65 -13.62 -22.90
N TYR A 352 -18.57 -12.80 -23.96
CA TYR A 352 -19.59 -12.68 -24.99
C TYR A 352 -18.98 -12.59 -26.38
N LEU A 353 -19.68 -13.13 -27.37
CA LEU A 353 -19.31 -13.07 -28.77
C LEU A 353 -20.58 -12.93 -29.61
N ILE A 354 -20.69 -11.82 -30.36
CA ILE A 354 -21.83 -11.49 -31.21
C ILE A 354 -21.31 -11.27 -32.63
N VAL A 355 -21.96 -11.90 -33.61
CA VAL A 355 -21.62 -11.75 -35.03
C VAL A 355 -22.69 -10.93 -35.73
N SER A 356 -22.27 -9.84 -36.39
CA SER A 356 -23.14 -8.91 -37.10
C SER A 356 -22.93 -8.92 -38.60
#